data_AF-A0A963NE66-F1
#
_entry.id   AF-A0A963NE66-F1
#
_cell.length_a   1.000
_cell.length_b   1.000
_cell.length_c   1.000
_cell.angle_alpha   90.00
_cell.angle_beta   90.00
_cell.angle_gamma   90.00
#
_symmetry.space_group_name_H-M   'P 1'
#
loop_
_entity.id
_entity.type
_entity.pdbx_description
1 polymer ?
#
loop_
_entity_poly.entity_id
_entity_poly.type
_entity_poly.pdbx_seq_one_letter_code
_entity_poly.pdbx_strand_id
1 'polypeptide(L)' 'MNSPVDVSFFARAAKPLTSYRPFWAKRFGTAPFLPMSRAEMEKLGWDSCDIVLVTGDAYIDHP' A
#
# COMPACT_ATOMS: atom_id res chain seq x y z
N MET A 1 31.37 -9.41 19.73
CA MET A 1 30.76 -8.30 18.97
C MET A 1 30.35 -8.89 17.63
N ASN A 2 29.10 -9.36 17.53
CA ASN A 2 28.59 -9.97 16.29
C ASN A 2 27.92 -8.88 15.47
N SER A 3 28.61 -8.35 14.46
CA SER A 3 27.94 -7.53 13.45
C SER A 3 26.91 -8.38 12.71
N PRO A 4 25.72 -7.84 12.38
CA PRO A 4 24.76 -8.53 11.53
C PRO A 4 25.43 -8.86 10.20
N VAL A 5 25.24 -10.10 9.74
CA VAL A 5 25.75 -10.54 8.44
C VAL A 5 25.04 -9.72 7.36
N ASP A 6 25.80 -8.99 6.54
CA ASP A 6 25.22 -8.20 5.45
C ASP A 6 24.71 -9.15 4.35
N VAL A 7 23.38 -9.23 4.24
CA VAL A 7 22.68 -10.12 3.30
C VAL A 7 22.54 -9.53 1.89
N SER A 8 23.15 -8.37 1.62
CA SER A 8 23.01 -7.69 0.32
C SER A 8 23.80 -8.39 -0.80
N PHE A 9 24.75 -9.25 -0.46
CA PHE A 9 25.59 -10.00 -1.40
C PHE A 9 25.03 -11.36 -1.86
N PHE A 10 23.91 -11.84 -1.30
CA PHE A 10 23.31 -13.07 -1.78
C PHE A 10 22.71 -12.85 -3.17
N ALA A 11 23.07 -13.71 -4.13
CA ALA A 11 22.46 -13.72 -5.45
C ALA A 11 20.95 -13.94 -5.31
N ARG A 12 20.16 -12.86 -5.38
CA ARG A 12 18.71 -12.96 -5.37
C ARG A 12 18.28 -13.41 -6.76
N ALA A 13 17.95 -14.69 -6.90
CA ALA A 13 17.18 -15.21 -8.04
C ALA A 13 15.75 -14.61 -8.12
N ALA A 14 15.43 -13.61 -7.31
CA ALA A 14 14.16 -12.93 -7.30
C ALA A 14 14.08 -11.93 -8.46
N LYS A 15 13.00 -12.03 -9.22
CA LYS A 15 12.65 -11.07 -10.26
C LYS A 15 12.58 -9.65 -9.64
N PRO A 16 13.22 -8.62 -10.24
CA PRO A 16 13.14 -7.25 -9.74
C PRO A 16 11.69 -6.78 -9.62
N LEU A 17 11.31 -6.12 -8.51
CA LEU A 17 9.94 -5.65 -8.28
C LEU A 17 9.43 -4.74 -9.40
N THR A 18 10.33 -3.94 -9.99
CA THR A 18 10.03 -3.02 -11.09
C THR A 18 9.79 -3.70 -12.44
N SER A 19 10.10 -5.00 -12.55
CA SER A 19 9.92 -5.78 -13.80
C SER A 19 8.59 -6.52 -13.88
N TYR A 20 7.75 -6.45 -12.84
CA TYR A 20 6.38 -6.95 -12.91
C TYR A 20 5.53 -6.00 -13.76
N ARG A 21 4.60 -6.58 -14.53
CA ARG A 21 3.63 -5.77 -15.28
C ARG A 21 2.83 -4.94 -14.28
N PRO A 22 2.68 -3.63 -14.51
CA PRO A 22 1.90 -2.81 -13.61
C PRO A 22 0.46 -3.28 -13.50
N PHE A 23 -0.11 -3.15 -12.30
CA PHE A 23 -1.54 -3.37 -12.08
C PHE A 23 -2.37 -2.46 -13.00
N TRP A 24 -3.49 -2.97 -13.51
CA TRP A 24 -4.30 -2.30 -14.54
C TRP A 24 -4.76 -0.90 -14.11
N ALA A 25 -5.03 -0.69 -12.82
CA ALA A 25 -5.48 0.58 -12.27
C ALA A 25 -4.37 1.64 -12.19
N LYS A 26 -3.10 1.32 -12.45
CA LYS A 26 -1.99 2.30 -12.46
C LYS A 26 -2.27 3.50 -13.39
N ARG A 27 -3.08 3.30 -14.43
CA ARG A 27 -3.49 4.36 -15.37
C ARG A 27 -4.31 5.49 -14.74
N PHE A 28 -4.95 5.25 -13.59
CA PHE A 28 -5.78 6.24 -12.90
C PHE A 28 -4.97 7.16 -11.98
N GLY A 29 -3.67 6.91 -11.81
CA GLY A 29 -2.82 7.69 -10.91
C GLY A 29 -3.13 7.40 -9.44
N THR A 30 -2.63 8.28 -8.56
CA THR A 30 -2.86 8.20 -7.12
C THR A 30 -4.26 8.74 -6.80
N ALA A 31 -5.00 8.04 -5.93
CA ALA A 31 -6.29 8.55 -5.47
C ALA A 31 -6.11 9.88 -4.72
N PRO A 32 -7.02 10.86 -4.91
CA PRO A 32 -6.93 12.16 -4.24
C PRO A 32 -7.11 12.08 -2.72
N PHE A 33 -7.72 11.00 -2.21
CA PHE A 33 -7.91 10.73 -0.79
C PHE A 33 -8.02 9.22 -0.55
N LEU A 34 -7.84 8.77 0.70
CA LEU A 34 -8.11 7.40 1.10
C LEU A 34 -9.61 7.26 1.44
N PRO A 35 -10.36 6.37 0.79
CA PRO A 35 -11.78 6.22 1.07
C PRO A 35 -11.97 5.67 2.49
N MET A 36 -12.89 6.26 3.24
CA MET A 36 -13.31 5.78 4.56
C MET A 36 -14.71 5.16 4.52
N SER A 37 -15.40 5.25 3.38
CA SER A 37 -16.74 4.71 3.16
C SER A 37 -16.91 4.06 1.79
N ARG A 38 -17.94 3.21 1.63
CA ARG A 38 -18.27 2.59 0.33
C ARG A 38 -18.69 3.60 -0.73
N ALA A 39 -19.42 4.65 -0.35
CA ALA A 39 -19.83 5.71 -1.28
C ALA A 39 -18.60 6.46 -1.85
N GLU A 40 -17.55 6.62 -1.05
CA GLU A 40 -16.28 7.21 -1.50
C GLU A 40 -15.51 6.25 -2.43
N MET A 41 -15.51 4.94 -2.15
CA MET A 41 -14.95 3.94 -3.07
C MET A 41 -15.64 4.00 -4.45
N GLU A 42 -16.98 4.11 -4.48
CA GLU A 42 -17.73 4.26 -5.72
C GLU A 42 -17.34 5.51 -6.51
N LYS A 43 -17.14 6.65 -5.83
CA LYS A 43 -16.65 7.89 -6.46
C LYS A 43 -15.26 7.74 -7.05
N LEU A 44 -14.40 6.92 -6.44
CA LEU A 44 -13.07 6.59 -6.96
C LEU A 44 -13.10 5.48 -8.03
N GLY A 45 -14.25 4.85 -8.27
CA GLY A 45 -14.39 3.70 -9.17
C GLY A 45 -13.75 2.42 -8.62
N TRP A 46 -13.63 2.30 -7.29
CA TRP A 46 -13.05 1.15 -6.61
C TRP A 46 -14.16 0.15 -6.25
N ASP A 47 -13.99 -1.12 -6.64
CA ASP A 47 -14.92 -2.21 -6.31
C ASP A 47 -14.64 -2.85 -4.94
N SER A 48 -13.37 -2.80 -4.52
CA SER A 48 -12.83 -3.48 -3.34
C SER A 48 -11.56 -2.80 -2.83
N CYS A 49 -11.17 -3.10 -1.58
CA CYS A 49 -9.89 -2.66 -1.00
C CYS A 49 -8.92 -3.86 -0.97
N ASP A 50 -7.73 -3.70 -1.55
CA ASP A 50 -6.66 -4.71 -1.43
C ASP A 50 -6.06 -4.76 -0.01
N ILE A 51 -5.99 -3.60 0.65
CA ILE A 51 -5.40 -3.43 1.98
C ILE A 51 -6.30 -2.48 2.78
N VAL A 52 -6.61 -2.84 4.02
CA VAL A 52 -7.31 -1.98 4.98
C VAL A 52 -6.36 -1.69 6.14
N LEU A 53 -6.13 -0.40 6.39
CA LEU A 53 -5.35 0.07 7.53
C LEU A 53 -6.32 0.39 8.68
N VAL A 54 -6.29 -0.41 9.74
CA VAL A 54 -7.04 -0.13 10.97
C VAL A 54 -6.05 0.41 11.98
N THR A 55 -6.16 1.70 12.32
CA THR A 55 -5.34 2.32 13.38
C THR A 55 -6.19 2.51 14.64
N GLY A 56 -5.59 2.30 15.81
CA GLY A 56 -6.27 2.35 17.11
C GLY A 56 -6.20 3.72 17.80
N ASP A 57 -5.76 4.76 17.10
CA ASP A 57 -5.36 6.05 17.67
C ASP A 57 -6.25 7.22 17.25
N ALA A 58 -7.51 6.96 16.89
CA ALA A 58 -8.51 8.03 16.70
C ALA A 58 -8.94 8.60 18.07
N TYR A 59 -8.05 9.36 18.70
CA TYR A 59 -8.42 10.27 19.77
C TYR A 59 -9.06 11.50 19.13
N ILE A 60 -10.39 11.55 19.10
CA ILE A 60 -11.13 12.77 18.83
C ILE A 60 -11.26 13.46 20.18
N ASP A 61 -10.38 14.42 20.48
CA ASP A 61 -10.61 15.31 21.61
C ASP A 61 -11.97 16.01 21.40
N HIS A 62 -12.85 15.83 22.39
CA HIS A 62 -14.16 16.46 22.51
C HIS A 62 -14.04 17.59 23.55
N PRO A 63 -14.44 18.84 23.26
CA PRO A 63 -14.96 19.73 24.30
C PRO A 63 -16.37 19.32 24.72
#